data_AF-A0AAU1B8Q6-F1
#
_entry.id   AF-A0AAU1B8Q6-F1
#
_cell.length_a   1.000
_cell.length_b   1.000
_cell.length_c   1.000
_cell.angle_alpha   90.00
_cell.angle_beta   90.00
_cell.angle_gamma   90.00
#
_symmetry.space_group_name_H-M   'P 1'
#
loop_
_entity.id
_entity.type
_entity.pdbx_description
1 polymer ?
#
loop_
_entity_poly.entity_id
_entity_poly.type
_entity_poly.pdbx_seq_one_letter_code
_entity_poly.pdbx_strand_id
1 'polypeptide(L)'
;MPARRRTVTRIAAVGLAPLAVAAYAAAPAAAHGSMTDPVSRVAACYAEGPESPKSAACKAAVAASGAQAFYDWNAVNIANAAGNHRSLIPNGQLCSAGNDKYRGLDLARADWPASPMTAGEHTFRYKGTAPHKGSFELYVTKDGYDPAKPLKWSDLEPAPFAKATDPGMQNGDYVFSGSVPNKSGRHLIYSIWQRSDSPEAFYTCSDVVFGKDSGGSTGTGTGTAPSAKPSAQPSARSSAGGRPSAAPKAPTDQQIADGESKSTVEHNGHGDNDPKTNGSTALAPVPSDSPAGTGLAATGGSAATPLIAIAGAGVLALGAAVLFAVARRRATTPGRHGL
;
A
#
# COMPACT_ATOMS: atom_id res chain seq x y z
N MET A 1 -43.98 48.32 -16.59
CA MET A 1 -43.42 47.13 -15.95
C MET A 1 -42.43 46.48 -16.92
N PRO A 2 -41.10 46.57 -16.71
CA PRO A 2 -40.34 45.36 -16.35
C PRO A 2 -38.97 45.68 -15.67
N ALA A 3 -38.88 45.71 -14.33
CA ALA A 3 -37.58 45.86 -13.66
C ALA A 3 -37.33 44.79 -12.58
N ARG A 4 -38.34 43.98 -12.24
CA ARG A 4 -38.31 43.12 -11.06
C ARG A 4 -37.84 41.68 -11.29
N ARG A 5 -37.57 41.29 -12.54
CA ARG A 5 -37.16 39.90 -12.88
C ARG A 5 -35.64 39.67 -12.96
N ARG A 6 -34.80 40.71 -12.84
CA ARG A 6 -33.33 40.58 -13.05
C ARG A 6 -32.51 40.37 -11.76
N THR A 7 -33.12 40.46 -10.59
CA THR A 7 -32.38 40.45 -9.31
C THR A 7 -32.32 39.08 -8.65
N VAL A 8 -33.24 38.16 -8.97
CA VAL A 8 -33.29 36.83 -8.34
C VAL A 8 -32.24 35.88 -8.91
N THR A 9 -31.75 36.10 -10.13
CA THR A 9 -30.80 35.19 -10.80
C THR A 9 -29.35 35.33 -10.33
N ARG A 10 -28.99 36.37 -9.56
CA ARG A 10 -27.59 36.62 -9.15
C ARG A 10 -27.21 36.09 -7.78
N ILE A 11 -28.17 35.74 -6.92
CA ILE A 11 -27.90 35.29 -5.54
C ILE A 11 -27.68 33.76 -5.48
N ALA A 12 -28.28 32.99 -6.40
CA ALA A 12 -28.08 31.53 -6.47
C ALA A 12 -26.66 31.13 -6.95
N ALA A 13 -25.95 31.99 -7.68
CA ALA A 13 -24.63 31.69 -8.24
C ALA A 13 -23.48 31.79 -7.21
N VAL A 14 -23.67 32.53 -6.11
CA VAL A 14 -22.59 32.79 -5.13
C VAL A 14 -22.57 31.78 -3.99
N GLY A 15 -23.71 31.13 -3.68
CA GLY A 15 -23.81 30.12 -2.63
C GLY A 15 -23.39 28.70 -3.03
N LEU A 16 -23.46 28.37 -4.33
CA LEU A 16 -23.12 27.03 -4.85
C LEU A 16 -21.64 26.90 -5.24
N ALA A 17 -20.95 28.01 -5.52
CA ALA A 17 -19.54 28.00 -5.91
C ALA A 17 -18.60 27.44 -4.82
N PRO A 18 -18.75 27.77 -3.51
CA PRO A 18 -17.88 27.21 -2.47
C PRO A 18 -18.13 25.71 -2.22
N LEU A 19 -19.37 25.24 -2.38
CA LEU A 19 -19.73 23.81 -2.22
C LEU A 19 -19.25 22.97 -3.40
N ALA A 20 -19.28 23.51 -4.62
CA ALA A 20 -18.71 22.86 -5.81
C ALA A 20 -17.16 22.79 -5.75
N VAL A 21 -16.51 23.80 -5.16
CA VAL A 21 -15.05 23.81 -4.94
C VAL A 21 -14.66 22.84 -3.80
N ALA A 22 -15.47 22.69 -2.76
CA ALA A 22 -15.23 21.72 -1.69
C ALA A 22 -15.46 20.27 -2.11
N ALA A 23 -16.38 20.00 -3.06
CA ALA A 23 -16.55 18.67 -3.67
C ALA A 23 -15.40 18.31 -4.63
N TYR A 24 -14.58 19.28 -5.03
CA TYR A 24 -13.32 19.07 -5.76
C TYR A 24 -12.12 18.84 -4.82
N ALA A 25 -12.33 18.88 -3.50
CA ALA A 25 -11.28 18.68 -2.52
C ALA A 25 -11.08 17.19 -2.22
N ALA A 26 -9.89 16.70 -2.56
CA ALA A 26 -9.28 15.45 -2.11
C ALA A 26 -9.94 14.15 -2.57
N ALA A 27 -9.93 13.90 -3.88
CA ALA A 27 -9.86 12.51 -4.31
C ALA A 27 -8.50 11.94 -3.81
N PRO A 28 -8.45 10.71 -3.26
CA PRO A 28 -7.22 10.15 -2.73
C PRO A 28 -6.17 10.11 -3.84
N ALA A 29 -5.04 10.79 -3.66
CA ALA A 29 -3.91 10.61 -4.56
C ALA A 29 -3.35 9.20 -4.28
N ALA A 30 -3.40 8.34 -5.29
CA ALA A 30 -3.01 6.94 -5.17
C ALA A 30 -1.48 6.83 -5.31
N ALA A 31 -0.85 6.20 -4.32
CA ALA A 31 0.57 5.90 -4.40
C ALA A 31 0.77 4.52 -5.03
N HIS A 32 1.88 4.29 -5.70
CA HIS A 32 2.11 2.98 -6.33
C HIS A 32 3.59 2.67 -6.45
N GLY A 33 3.94 1.41 -6.17
CA GLY A 33 5.30 0.93 -6.32
C GLY A 33 5.54 -0.47 -5.75
N SER A 34 6.76 -0.96 -5.90
CA SER A 34 7.21 -2.23 -5.31
C SER A 34 8.73 -2.26 -5.16
N MET A 35 9.25 -3.16 -4.33
CA MET A 35 10.70 -3.37 -4.18
C MET A 35 11.34 -3.87 -5.49
N THR A 36 12.39 -3.19 -5.93
CA THR A 36 13.23 -3.55 -7.08
C THR A 36 14.60 -4.06 -6.68
N ASP A 37 15.07 -3.76 -5.47
CA ASP A 37 16.28 -4.35 -4.87
C ASP A 37 16.12 -4.51 -3.35
N PRO A 38 16.03 -5.76 -2.83
CA PRO A 38 15.84 -7.00 -3.59
C PRO A 38 14.47 -7.06 -4.27
N VAL A 39 14.37 -7.71 -5.42
CA VAL A 39 13.15 -7.76 -6.25
C VAL A 39 12.02 -8.48 -5.51
N SER A 40 10.84 -7.86 -5.44
CA SER A 40 9.66 -8.48 -4.84
C SER A 40 9.06 -9.60 -5.71
N ARG A 41 8.31 -10.52 -5.10
CA ARG A 41 7.56 -11.58 -5.81
C ARG A 41 6.69 -11.02 -6.94
N VAL A 42 5.91 -9.98 -6.62
CA VAL A 42 4.96 -9.40 -7.57
C VAL A 42 5.68 -8.71 -8.74
N ALA A 43 6.77 -8.00 -8.46
CA ALA A 43 7.59 -7.36 -9.49
C ALA A 43 8.33 -8.40 -10.35
N ALA A 44 8.87 -9.46 -9.74
CA ALA A 44 9.53 -10.55 -10.47
C ALA A 44 8.55 -11.26 -11.42
N CYS A 45 7.34 -11.59 -10.94
CA CYS A 45 6.35 -12.27 -11.77
C CYS A 45 5.77 -11.37 -12.87
N TYR A 46 5.62 -10.07 -12.62
CA TYR A 46 5.31 -9.12 -13.69
C TYR A 46 6.42 -9.07 -14.75
N ALA A 47 7.67 -8.99 -14.33
CA ALA A 47 8.83 -8.98 -15.23
C ALA A 47 9.00 -10.27 -16.04
N GLU A 48 8.51 -11.41 -15.53
CA GLU A 48 8.45 -12.66 -16.29
C GLU A 48 7.36 -12.67 -17.38
N GLY A 49 6.36 -11.80 -17.26
CA GLY A 49 5.21 -11.67 -18.16
C GLY A 49 3.95 -12.34 -17.59
N PRO A 50 2.90 -11.57 -17.21
CA PRO A 50 1.70 -12.14 -16.57
C PRO A 50 0.97 -13.21 -17.39
N GLU A 51 0.99 -13.13 -18.73
CA GLU A 51 0.29 -14.09 -19.61
C GLU A 51 1.06 -15.41 -19.79
N SER A 52 2.37 -15.40 -19.56
CA SER A 52 3.26 -16.54 -19.82
C SER A 52 4.50 -16.50 -18.92
N PRO A 53 4.31 -16.57 -17.59
CA PRO A 53 5.43 -16.52 -16.65
C PRO A 53 6.36 -17.72 -16.84
N LYS A 54 7.62 -17.58 -16.42
CA LYS A 54 8.69 -18.54 -16.71
C LYS A 54 8.90 -19.51 -15.56
N SER A 55 9.09 -18.98 -14.35
CA SER A 55 9.34 -19.76 -13.13
C SER A 55 8.09 -20.51 -12.68
N ALA A 56 8.30 -21.66 -12.04
CA ALA A 56 7.20 -22.48 -11.54
C ALA A 56 6.39 -21.75 -10.45
N ALA A 57 7.05 -20.94 -9.61
CA ALA A 57 6.40 -20.12 -8.62
C ALA A 57 5.51 -19.04 -9.24
N CYS A 58 6.00 -18.27 -10.23
CA CYS A 58 5.18 -17.25 -10.89
C CYS A 58 4.04 -17.85 -11.71
N LYS A 59 4.23 -19.01 -12.35
CA LYS A 59 3.13 -19.76 -12.98
C LYS A 59 2.04 -20.12 -11.98
N ALA A 60 2.41 -20.63 -10.81
CA ALA A 60 1.46 -20.98 -9.76
C ALA A 60 0.75 -19.73 -9.20
N ALA A 61 1.49 -18.63 -9.01
CA ALA A 61 0.95 -17.38 -8.51
C ALA A 61 -0.05 -16.76 -9.49
N VAL A 62 0.28 -16.70 -10.78
CA VAL A 62 -0.65 -16.27 -11.85
C VAL A 62 -1.84 -17.20 -11.96
N ALA A 63 -1.66 -18.53 -11.86
CA ALA A 63 -2.79 -19.46 -11.88
C ALA A 63 -3.74 -19.24 -10.69
N ALA A 64 -3.20 -18.86 -9.53
CA ALA A 64 -4.00 -18.57 -8.36
C ALA A 64 -4.70 -17.21 -8.46
N SER A 65 -3.99 -16.14 -8.85
CA SER A 65 -4.47 -14.74 -8.78
C SER A 65 -4.98 -14.16 -10.10
N GLY A 66 -4.76 -14.83 -11.22
CA GLY A 66 -4.98 -14.29 -12.56
C GLY A 66 -3.89 -13.30 -13.00
N ALA A 67 -3.79 -13.04 -14.30
CA ALA A 67 -2.79 -12.13 -14.88
C ALA A 67 -2.99 -10.68 -14.39
N GLN A 68 -4.24 -10.24 -14.17
CA GLN A 68 -4.56 -8.88 -13.77
C GLN A 68 -3.84 -8.44 -12.48
N ALA A 69 -3.74 -9.33 -11.48
CA ALA A 69 -3.02 -9.04 -10.25
C ALA A 69 -1.55 -8.65 -10.51
N PHE A 70 -0.93 -9.18 -11.56
CA PHE A 70 0.45 -8.88 -11.90
C PHE A 70 0.58 -7.71 -12.87
N TYR A 71 -0.44 -7.37 -13.65
CA TYR A 71 -0.49 -6.05 -14.30
C TYR A 71 -0.53 -4.92 -13.27
N ASP A 72 -1.20 -5.17 -12.15
CA ASP A 72 -1.33 -4.25 -11.01
C ASP A 72 -0.24 -4.48 -9.95
N TRP A 73 0.98 -4.84 -10.38
CA TRP A 73 2.08 -5.26 -9.50
C TRP A 73 2.54 -4.19 -8.50
N ASN A 74 2.25 -2.93 -8.79
CA ASN A 74 2.62 -1.76 -8.01
C ASN A 74 1.56 -1.36 -6.95
N ALA A 75 0.51 -2.17 -6.77
CA ALA A 75 -0.64 -1.83 -5.93
C ALA A 75 -1.01 -2.90 -4.89
N VAL A 76 -0.02 -3.62 -4.35
CA VAL A 76 -0.25 -4.48 -3.18
C VAL A 76 -0.39 -3.58 -1.93
N ASN A 77 -1.58 -3.04 -1.73
CA ASN A 77 -1.88 -1.99 -0.76
C ASN A 77 -3.01 -2.35 0.21
N ILE A 78 -3.10 -1.55 1.27
CA ILE A 78 -4.29 -1.39 2.10
C ILE A 78 -4.55 0.10 2.24
N ALA A 79 -5.65 0.58 1.66
CA ALA A 79 -5.99 2.02 1.61
C ALA A 79 -6.13 2.66 3.00
N ASN A 80 -6.59 1.90 4.00
CA ASN A 80 -6.84 2.39 5.36
C ASN A 80 -5.96 1.69 6.41
N ALA A 81 -4.69 1.46 6.10
CA ALA A 81 -3.78 0.78 7.02
C ALA A 81 -3.55 1.56 8.32
N ALA A 82 -3.27 2.87 8.21
CA ALA A 82 -3.03 3.80 9.31
C ALA A 82 -2.06 3.26 10.39
N GLY A 83 -1.01 2.55 9.96
CA GLY A 83 -0.03 1.90 10.84
C GLY A 83 -0.51 0.57 11.47
N ASN A 84 -1.76 0.17 11.29
CA ASN A 84 -2.37 -1.01 11.91
C ASN A 84 -2.11 -2.32 11.13
N HIS A 85 -0.90 -2.51 10.61
CA HIS A 85 -0.56 -3.59 9.69
C HIS A 85 -0.86 -4.99 10.26
N ARG A 86 -0.42 -5.25 11.51
CA ARG A 86 -0.50 -6.57 12.14
C ARG A 86 -1.93 -7.01 12.44
N SER A 87 -2.82 -6.07 12.74
CA SER A 87 -4.23 -6.38 12.99
C SER A 87 -5.03 -6.56 11.71
N LEU A 88 -4.64 -5.88 10.63
CA LEU A 88 -5.35 -5.90 9.35
C LEU A 88 -4.93 -7.07 8.45
N ILE A 89 -3.71 -7.58 8.62
CA ILE A 89 -3.14 -8.63 7.78
C ILE A 89 -3.03 -9.92 8.57
N PRO A 90 -3.87 -10.94 8.29
CA PRO A 90 -3.77 -12.24 8.93
C PRO A 90 -2.47 -12.96 8.62
N ASN A 91 -2.07 -13.85 9.52
CA ASN A 91 -0.98 -14.80 9.25
C ASN A 91 -1.28 -15.63 8.00
N GLY A 92 -0.26 -15.85 7.17
CA GLY A 92 -0.38 -16.52 5.87
C GLY A 92 -0.84 -15.61 4.74
N GLN A 93 -1.10 -14.31 5.00
CA GLN A 93 -1.55 -13.35 3.99
C GLN A 93 -0.68 -12.09 3.92
N LEU A 94 0.56 -12.18 4.41
CA LEU A 94 1.46 -11.04 4.49
C LEU A 94 1.84 -10.52 3.11
N CYS A 95 2.09 -11.41 2.14
CA CYS A 95 2.58 -11.04 0.82
C CYS A 95 1.48 -10.51 -0.11
N SER A 96 0.22 -10.88 0.15
CA SER A 96 -0.95 -10.29 -0.50
C SER A 96 -1.53 -9.08 0.23
N ALA A 97 -1.03 -8.76 1.43
CA ALA A 97 -1.63 -7.80 2.35
C ALA A 97 -3.09 -8.12 2.72
N GLY A 98 -3.46 -9.41 2.79
CA GLY A 98 -4.84 -9.83 3.04
C GLY A 98 -5.79 -9.64 1.85
N ASN A 99 -5.30 -9.25 0.68
CA ASN A 99 -6.11 -8.97 -0.50
C ASN A 99 -6.19 -10.20 -1.41
N ASP A 100 -7.40 -10.72 -1.62
CA ASP A 100 -7.65 -11.93 -2.42
C ASP A 100 -7.14 -11.81 -3.87
N LYS A 101 -7.12 -10.60 -4.44
CA LYS A 101 -6.52 -10.32 -5.76
C LYS A 101 -5.08 -10.84 -5.83
N TYR A 102 -4.32 -10.68 -4.76
CA TYR A 102 -2.89 -11.01 -4.70
C TYR A 102 -2.60 -12.33 -3.97
N ARG A 103 -3.60 -13.19 -3.70
CA ARG A 103 -3.44 -14.45 -2.95
C ARG A 103 -2.34 -15.37 -3.48
N GLY A 104 -2.03 -15.32 -4.78
CA GLY A 104 -0.94 -16.09 -5.38
C GLY A 104 0.44 -15.74 -4.83
N LEU A 105 0.62 -14.53 -4.28
CA LEU A 105 1.86 -14.10 -3.62
C LEU A 105 2.10 -14.79 -2.28
N ASP A 106 1.05 -15.33 -1.65
CA ASP A 106 1.12 -16.02 -0.36
C ASP A 106 1.48 -17.50 -0.46
N LEU A 107 1.57 -18.05 -1.68
CA LEU A 107 1.90 -19.46 -1.89
C LEU A 107 3.24 -19.80 -1.21
N ALA A 108 3.18 -20.73 -0.26
CA ALA A 108 4.33 -21.22 0.48
C ALA A 108 5.15 -22.17 -0.41
N ARG A 109 6.24 -21.66 -0.98
CA ARG A 109 7.10 -22.39 -1.92
C ARG A 109 8.57 -22.09 -1.69
N ALA A 110 9.40 -23.12 -1.77
CA ALA A 110 10.86 -22.97 -1.68
C ALA A 110 11.52 -22.52 -3.01
N ASP A 111 10.78 -22.49 -4.12
CA ASP A 111 11.28 -22.23 -5.47
C ASP A 111 10.91 -20.82 -6.02
N TRP A 112 10.48 -19.90 -5.15
CA TRP A 112 10.36 -18.49 -5.53
C TRP A 112 11.71 -17.96 -6.02
N PRO A 113 11.77 -17.22 -7.15
CA PRO A 113 12.97 -16.50 -7.57
C PRO A 113 13.53 -15.65 -6.43
N ALA A 114 14.81 -15.81 -6.09
CA ALA A 114 15.42 -15.15 -4.94
C ALA A 114 16.65 -14.34 -5.32
N SER A 115 16.75 -13.12 -4.78
CA SER A 115 17.93 -12.26 -4.94
C SER A 115 19.08 -12.75 -4.05
N PRO A 116 20.34 -12.74 -4.52
CA PRO A 116 21.48 -12.93 -3.64
C PRO A 116 21.54 -11.77 -2.63
N MET A 117 21.86 -12.09 -1.38
CA MET A 117 21.95 -11.11 -0.29
C MET A 117 23.16 -11.40 0.59
N THR A 118 23.76 -10.34 1.12
CA THR A 118 24.91 -10.43 2.03
C THR A 118 24.66 -9.58 3.26
N ALA A 119 25.22 -10.00 4.40
CA ALA A 119 25.21 -9.19 5.61
C ALA A 119 26.05 -7.91 5.44
N GLY A 120 25.71 -6.87 6.19
CA GLY A 120 26.36 -5.56 6.15
C GLY A 120 25.56 -4.52 5.37
N GLU A 121 26.20 -3.41 5.04
CA GLU A 121 25.55 -2.29 4.35
C GLU A 121 25.03 -2.69 2.97
N HIS A 122 23.75 -2.41 2.73
CA HIS A 122 23.10 -2.60 1.44
C HIS A 122 22.28 -1.36 1.10
N THR A 123 22.23 -1.02 -0.19
CA THR A 123 21.38 0.06 -0.71
C THR A 123 20.15 -0.55 -1.36
N PHE A 124 19.00 -0.31 -0.75
CA PHE A 124 17.69 -0.79 -1.19
C PHE A 124 17.07 0.14 -2.22
N ARG A 125 16.26 -0.45 -3.10
CA ARG A 125 15.51 0.28 -4.12
C ARG A 125 14.05 -0.14 -4.13
N TYR A 126 13.18 0.86 -4.16
CA TYR A 126 11.74 0.69 -4.27
C TYR A 126 11.22 1.57 -5.40
N LYS A 127 10.71 0.99 -6.48
CA LYS A 127 10.17 1.78 -7.61
C LYS A 127 8.94 2.54 -7.14
N GLY A 128 8.91 3.85 -7.35
CA GLY A 128 7.75 4.70 -7.13
C GLY A 128 7.14 5.07 -8.47
N THR A 129 6.15 4.29 -8.94
CA THR A 129 5.40 4.62 -10.17
C THR A 129 4.45 5.81 -9.96
N ALA A 130 3.99 6.01 -8.72
CA ALA A 130 3.31 7.22 -8.27
C ALA A 130 3.89 7.59 -6.88
N PRO A 131 4.88 8.50 -6.82
CA PRO A 131 5.61 8.77 -5.58
C PRO A 131 4.79 9.56 -4.55
N HIS A 132 4.86 9.15 -3.29
CA HIS A 132 4.29 9.83 -2.13
C HIS A 132 5.28 9.95 -0.96
N LYS A 133 4.96 10.80 0.01
CA LYS A 133 5.70 10.87 1.28
C LYS A 133 5.34 9.70 2.19
N GLY A 134 6.30 9.23 2.98
CA GLY A 134 6.08 8.12 3.88
C GLY A 134 7.36 7.53 4.46
N SER A 135 7.17 6.50 5.27
CA SER A 135 8.23 5.74 5.89
C SER A 135 8.27 4.31 5.36
N PHE A 136 9.48 3.84 5.09
CA PHE A 136 9.78 2.48 4.68
C PHE A 136 10.37 1.72 5.88
N GLU A 137 9.86 0.52 6.13
CA GLU A 137 10.42 -0.42 7.10
C GLU A 137 10.68 -1.76 6.41
N LEU A 138 11.89 -2.29 6.56
CA LEU A 138 12.25 -3.63 6.07
C LEU A 138 12.47 -4.58 7.23
N TYR A 139 11.70 -5.66 7.24
CA TYR A 139 11.82 -6.78 8.16
C TYR A 139 12.46 -7.96 7.43
N VAL A 140 13.12 -8.84 8.17
CA VAL A 140 13.64 -10.11 7.64
C VAL A 140 13.10 -11.25 8.49
N THR A 141 12.88 -12.40 7.87
CA THR A 141 12.54 -13.64 8.59
C THR A 141 13.64 -14.06 9.58
N LYS A 142 13.24 -14.69 10.69
CA LYS A 142 14.12 -15.31 11.68
C LYS A 142 14.89 -16.51 11.12
N ASP A 143 15.92 -16.92 11.85
CA ASP A 143 16.64 -18.15 11.55
C ASP A 143 15.72 -19.36 11.69
N GLY A 144 15.90 -20.36 10.83
CA GLY A 144 15.01 -21.52 10.75
C GLY A 144 13.70 -21.28 9.99
N TYR A 145 13.54 -20.13 9.32
CA TYR A 145 12.45 -19.88 8.39
C TYR A 145 12.33 -20.98 7.34
N ASP A 146 11.10 -21.47 7.16
CA ASP A 146 10.76 -22.51 6.20
C ASP A 146 9.86 -21.91 5.10
N PRO A 147 10.38 -21.68 3.89
CA PRO A 147 9.61 -21.08 2.80
C PRO A 147 8.48 -21.99 2.28
N ALA A 148 8.46 -23.28 2.67
CA ALA A 148 7.36 -24.19 2.37
C ALA A 148 6.18 -24.05 3.36
N LYS A 149 6.25 -23.13 4.33
CA LYS A 149 5.13 -22.80 5.23
C LYS A 149 4.61 -21.39 4.97
N PRO A 150 3.30 -21.14 5.14
CA PRO A 150 2.75 -19.79 5.02
C PRO A 150 3.40 -18.83 6.03
N LEU A 151 3.86 -17.67 5.54
CA LEU A 151 4.55 -16.66 6.35
C LEU A 151 3.63 -16.07 7.41
N LYS A 152 4.11 -15.96 8.64
CA LYS A 152 3.40 -15.37 9.79
C LYS A 152 4.16 -14.15 10.30
N TRP A 153 3.46 -13.25 11.00
CA TRP A 153 4.10 -12.14 11.71
C TRP A 153 5.15 -12.60 12.72
N SER A 154 4.94 -13.77 13.34
CA SER A 154 5.90 -14.38 14.28
C SER A 154 7.19 -14.85 13.62
N ASP A 155 7.20 -15.04 12.31
CA ASP A 155 8.35 -15.55 11.56
C ASP A 155 9.31 -14.41 11.19
N LEU A 156 8.86 -13.15 11.27
CA LEU A 156 9.70 -11.96 11.09
C LEU A 156 10.45 -11.63 12.38
N GLU A 157 11.65 -11.06 12.23
CA GLU A 157 12.34 -10.39 13.34
C GLU A 157 11.43 -9.27 13.89
N PRO A 158 11.41 -9.05 15.22
CA PRO A 158 10.44 -8.17 15.85
C PRO A 158 10.62 -6.69 15.49
N ALA A 159 11.84 -6.29 15.12
CA ALA A 159 12.17 -4.95 14.67
C ALA A 159 12.65 -4.99 13.21
N PRO A 160 12.35 -3.96 12.42
CA PRO A 160 12.90 -3.84 11.08
C PRO A 160 14.39 -3.52 11.16
N PHE A 161 15.18 -4.10 10.26
CA PHE A 161 16.62 -3.90 10.20
C PHE A 161 17.00 -2.65 9.39
N ALA A 162 16.08 -2.13 8.57
CA ALA A 162 16.23 -0.87 7.85
C ALA A 162 14.96 -0.02 7.99
N LYS A 163 15.17 1.29 8.15
CA LYS A 163 14.10 2.31 8.17
C LYS A 163 14.54 3.53 7.38
N ALA A 164 13.61 4.11 6.62
CA ALA A 164 13.83 5.39 5.95
C ALA A 164 12.54 6.20 5.94
N THR A 165 12.61 7.49 6.28
CA THR A 165 11.49 8.43 6.15
C THR A 165 11.79 9.39 5.02
N ASP A 166 10.84 9.53 4.10
CA ASP A 166 10.94 10.37 2.90
C ASP A 166 12.30 10.23 2.17
N PRO A 167 12.75 9.00 1.84
CA PRO A 167 14.02 8.82 1.17
C PRO A 167 14.04 9.53 -0.19
N GLY A 168 15.23 9.98 -0.59
CA GLY A 168 15.44 10.57 -1.91
C GLY A 168 15.18 9.54 -3.02
N MET A 169 14.82 10.03 -4.21
CA MET A 169 14.60 9.20 -5.39
C MET A 169 15.74 9.34 -6.40
N GLN A 170 16.05 8.25 -7.09
CA GLN A 170 16.97 8.20 -8.22
C GLN A 170 16.38 7.29 -9.30
N ASN A 171 16.25 7.80 -10.54
CA ASN A 171 15.74 7.04 -11.69
C ASN A 171 14.37 6.37 -11.44
N GLY A 172 13.47 7.06 -10.73
CA GLY A 172 12.13 6.57 -10.40
C GLY A 172 12.05 5.62 -9.20
N ASP A 173 13.17 5.31 -8.56
CA ASP A 173 13.19 4.49 -7.34
C ASP A 173 13.49 5.35 -6.12
N TYR A 174 12.81 5.10 -5.01
CA TYR A 174 13.29 5.49 -3.68
C TYR A 174 14.57 4.72 -3.37
N VAL A 175 15.57 5.42 -2.85
CA VAL A 175 16.89 4.86 -2.54
C VAL A 175 17.22 5.12 -1.08
N PHE A 176 17.49 4.05 -0.33
CA PHE A 176 17.85 4.14 1.07
C PHE A 176 18.76 2.98 1.48
N SER A 177 19.61 3.21 2.47
CA SER A 177 20.55 2.20 2.97
C SER A 177 20.07 1.57 4.27
N GLY A 178 20.57 0.38 4.56
CA GLY A 178 20.39 -0.30 5.83
C GLY A 178 21.42 -1.39 6.04
N SER A 179 21.61 -1.78 7.29
CA SER A 179 22.57 -2.83 7.67
C SER A 179 21.86 -4.18 7.71
N VAL A 180 22.10 -5.00 6.69
CA VAL A 180 21.53 -6.34 6.59
C VAL A 180 22.11 -7.23 7.68
N PRO A 181 21.27 -7.89 8.49
CA PRO A 181 21.75 -8.76 9.57
C PRO A 181 22.48 -9.99 9.04
N ASN A 182 23.33 -10.57 9.88
CA ASN A 182 24.01 -11.82 9.54
C ASN A 182 23.03 -12.99 9.53
N LYS A 183 22.72 -13.48 8.33
CA LYS A 183 21.78 -14.58 8.05
C LYS A 183 22.42 -15.60 7.12
N SER A 184 21.82 -16.77 6.97
CA SER A 184 22.34 -17.83 6.09
C SER A 184 21.22 -18.62 5.43
N GLY A 185 21.39 -18.98 4.17
CA GLY A 185 20.39 -19.72 3.41
C GLY A 185 19.22 -18.84 2.96
N ARG A 186 18.08 -19.47 2.72
CA ARG A 186 16.89 -18.82 2.17
C ARG A 186 16.12 -18.06 3.25
N HIS A 187 15.82 -16.81 2.97
CA HIS A 187 15.04 -15.91 3.81
C HIS A 187 14.06 -15.09 2.97
N LEU A 188 13.20 -14.35 3.64
CA LEU A 188 12.32 -13.38 3.02
C LEU A 188 12.50 -12.02 3.69
N ILE A 189 12.60 -10.98 2.87
CA ILE A 189 12.53 -9.58 3.30
C ILE A 189 11.11 -9.08 3.06
N TYR A 190 10.50 -8.53 4.10
CA TYR A 190 9.15 -7.97 4.07
C TYR A 190 9.23 -6.46 4.20
N SER A 191 8.74 -5.74 3.19
CA SER A 191 8.73 -4.27 3.19
C SER A 191 7.35 -3.74 3.54
N ILE A 192 7.31 -2.70 4.35
CA ILE A 192 6.13 -1.86 4.56
C ILE A 192 6.49 -0.44 4.13
N TRP A 193 5.68 0.14 3.24
CA TRP A 193 5.70 1.58 2.97
C TRP A 193 4.41 2.18 3.51
N GLN A 194 4.49 2.85 4.67
CA GLN A 194 3.37 3.59 5.25
C GLN A 194 3.43 5.04 4.77
N ARG A 195 2.39 5.51 4.10
CA ARG A 195 2.32 6.92 3.70
C ARG A 195 2.12 7.83 4.91
N SER A 196 2.64 9.04 4.80
CA SER A 196 2.44 10.10 5.81
C SER A 196 1.40 11.13 5.39
N ASP A 197 0.99 11.13 4.12
CA ASP A 197 -0.03 12.01 3.53
C ASP A 197 -1.41 11.33 3.35
N SER A 198 -1.53 10.06 3.75
CA SER A 198 -2.73 9.21 3.66
C SER A 198 -2.60 8.03 4.65
N PRO A 199 -3.71 7.41 5.10
CA PRO A 199 -3.63 6.17 5.88
C PRO A 199 -3.12 4.97 5.07
N GLU A 200 -3.02 5.06 3.74
CA GLU A 200 -2.65 3.93 2.88
C GLU A 200 -1.22 3.43 3.14
N ALA A 201 -1.03 2.10 3.02
CA ALA A 201 0.28 1.47 3.06
C ALA A 201 0.42 0.38 1.98
N PHE A 202 1.67 0.12 1.58
CA PHE A 202 2.06 -0.88 0.59
C PHE A 202 2.95 -1.95 1.20
N TYR A 203 2.85 -3.16 0.66
CA TYR A 203 3.48 -4.35 1.21
C TYR A 203 4.16 -5.15 0.12
N THR A 204 5.39 -5.62 0.37
CA THR A 204 6.06 -6.51 -0.58
C THR A 204 6.83 -7.60 0.13
N CYS A 205 6.90 -8.77 -0.50
CA CYS A 205 7.75 -9.88 -0.11
C CYS A 205 8.84 -10.05 -1.16
N SER A 206 10.11 -10.02 -0.75
CA SER A 206 11.27 -10.31 -1.60
C SER A 206 12.00 -11.54 -1.06
N ASP A 207 12.03 -12.63 -1.83
CA ASP A 207 12.80 -13.81 -1.46
C ASP A 207 14.30 -13.54 -1.67
N VAL A 208 15.11 -13.94 -0.70
CA VAL A 208 16.55 -13.72 -0.73
C VAL A 208 17.32 -14.96 -0.30
N VAL A 209 18.58 -15.04 -0.73
CA VAL A 209 19.51 -16.10 -0.34
C VAL A 209 20.82 -15.51 0.16
N PHE A 210 21.16 -15.86 1.39
CA PHE A 210 22.42 -15.54 2.03
C PHE A 210 23.42 -16.68 1.81
N GLY A 211 24.40 -16.47 0.93
CA GLY A 211 25.36 -17.50 0.56
C GLY A 211 24.78 -18.52 -0.44
N LYS A 212 24.85 -19.83 -0.14
CA LYS A 212 24.37 -20.89 -1.04
C LYS A 212 22.88 -21.15 -0.83
N ASP A 213 22.10 -21.19 -1.92
CA ASP A 213 20.70 -21.64 -1.87
C ASP A 213 20.68 -23.14 -1.56
N SER A 214 20.35 -23.48 -0.31
CA SER A 214 20.25 -24.88 0.13
C SER A 214 18.88 -25.47 -0.20
N GLY A 215 18.00 -24.72 -0.88
CA GLY A 215 16.68 -25.18 -1.28
C GLY A 215 15.91 -25.79 -0.13
N GLY A 216 15.71 -25.04 0.96
CA GLY A 216 14.82 -25.39 2.08
C GLY A 216 14.80 -26.88 2.46
N SER A 217 15.97 -27.52 2.60
CA SER A 217 16.01 -28.92 3.03
C SER A 217 16.04 -28.96 4.56
N THR A 218 14.95 -29.46 5.16
CA THR A 218 14.81 -29.71 6.59
C THR A 218 15.88 -30.69 7.07
N GLY A 219 16.99 -30.16 7.57
CA GLY A 219 17.97 -30.90 8.35
C GLY A 219 17.59 -30.87 9.82
N THR A 220 16.73 -31.79 10.26
CA THR A 220 16.52 -32.07 11.69
C THR A 220 17.82 -32.68 12.22
N GLY A 221 18.67 -31.86 12.83
CA GLY A 221 19.90 -32.31 13.45
C GLY A 221 19.61 -33.19 14.66
N THR A 222 19.89 -34.48 14.55
CA THR A 222 20.23 -35.33 15.70
C THR A 222 21.60 -35.92 15.43
N GLY A 223 22.56 -35.52 16.27
CA GLY A 223 23.94 -35.97 16.16
C GLY A 223 24.08 -37.41 16.62
N THR A 224 24.81 -38.22 15.85
CA THR A 224 25.73 -39.24 16.37
C THR A 224 26.71 -39.62 15.26
N ALA A 225 28.01 -39.49 15.53
CA ALA A 225 29.05 -40.19 14.76
C ALA A 225 29.01 -41.70 15.13
N PRO A 226 29.45 -42.63 14.27
CA PRO A 226 30.90 -42.88 14.15
C PRO A 226 31.41 -43.29 12.75
N SER A 227 32.74 -43.28 12.63
CA SER A 227 33.59 -43.71 11.52
C SER A 227 33.23 -45.04 10.84
N ALA A 228 33.29 -45.07 9.51
CA ALA A 228 33.92 -46.13 8.71
C ALA A 228 34.10 -45.70 7.22
N LYS A 229 35.22 -46.10 6.62
CA LYS A 229 35.69 -45.83 5.25
C LYS A 229 34.96 -46.71 4.21
N PRO A 230 34.87 -46.33 2.91
CA PRO A 230 33.75 -46.72 2.04
C PRO A 230 34.03 -47.95 1.16
N SER A 231 32.94 -48.64 0.76
CA SER A 231 32.91 -49.64 -0.31
C SER A 231 31.80 -49.28 -1.31
N ALA A 232 32.11 -49.42 -2.59
CA ALA A 232 31.43 -48.83 -3.75
C ALA A 232 30.13 -49.54 -4.18
N GLN A 233 29.15 -48.77 -4.69
CA GLN A 233 28.53 -48.93 -6.03
C GLN A 233 27.56 -47.75 -6.32
N PRO A 234 27.58 -47.14 -7.53
CA PRO A 234 26.79 -45.96 -7.83
C PRO A 234 25.36 -46.35 -8.26
N SER A 235 24.38 -46.13 -7.40
CA SER A 235 22.98 -46.02 -7.83
C SER A 235 22.70 -44.55 -8.11
N ALA A 236 22.79 -44.16 -9.37
CA ALA A 236 22.40 -42.84 -9.86
C ALA A 236 20.88 -42.66 -9.69
N ARG A 237 20.46 -42.30 -8.47
CA ARG A 237 19.20 -41.62 -8.28
C ARG A 237 19.46 -40.17 -8.66
N SER A 238 19.03 -39.80 -9.85
CA SER A 238 19.04 -38.44 -10.35
C SER A 238 18.20 -37.57 -9.41
N SER A 239 18.82 -37.10 -8.33
CA SER A 239 18.39 -35.90 -7.63
C SER A 239 18.43 -34.81 -8.69
N ALA A 240 17.25 -34.42 -9.16
CA ALA A 240 17.08 -33.20 -9.92
C ALA A 240 17.46 -32.04 -8.98
N GLY A 241 18.77 -31.83 -8.81
CA GLY A 241 19.31 -30.59 -8.30
C GLY A 241 18.92 -29.54 -9.30
N GLY A 242 17.82 -28.85 -9.02
CA GLY A 242 17.35 -27.73 -9.80
C GLY A 242 18.52 -26.80 -10.05
N ARG A 243 18.80 -26.55 -11.32
CA ARG A 243 19.71 -25.49 -11.76
C ARG A 243 19.36 -24.22 -10.96
N PRO A 244 20.33 -23.47 -10.42
CA PRO A 244 20.03 -22.25 -9.69
C PRO A 244 19.08 -21.40 -10.54
N SER A 245 17.88 -21.13 -10.01
CA SER A 245 16.94 -20.24 -10.70
C SER A 245 17.66 -18.92 -10.91
N ALA A 246 17.68 -18.40 -12.14
CA ALA A 246 18.32 -17.12 -12.40
C ALA A 246 17.75 -16.08 -11.42
N ALA A 247 18.62 -15.20 -10.90
CA ALA A 247 18.19 -14.16 -9.98
C ALA A 247 17.01 -13.37 -10.58
N PRO A 248 15.98 -13.04 -9.78
CA PRO A 248 14.82 -12.31 -10.27
C PRO A 248 15.25 -10.98 -10.86
N LYS A 249 14.49 -10.51 -11.85
CA LYS A 249 14.70 -9.20 -12.47
C LYS A 249 13.55 -8.29 -12.09
N ALA A 250 13.87 -7.06 -11.72
CA ALA A 250 12.88 -6.01 -11.65
C ALA A 250 12.31 -5.72 -13.06
N PRO A 251 11.05 -5.25 -13.17
CA PRO A 251 10.48 -4.81 -14.44
C PRO A 251 11.30 -3.67 -15.03
N THR A 252 11.57 -3.73 -16.34
CA THR A 252 12.19 -2.61 -17.06
C THR A 252 11.18 -1.48 -17.29
N ASP A 253 11.66 -0.26 -17.51
CA ASP A 253 10.75 0.86 -17.83
C ASP A 253 9.93 0.60 -19.10
N GLN A 254 10.49 -0.11 -20.09
CA GLN A 254 9.73 -0.56 -21.27
C GLN A 254 8.62 -1.54 -20.89
N GLN A 255 8.90 -2.53 -20.03
CA GLN A 255 7.86 -3.45 -19.58
C GLN A 255 6.77 -2.72 -18.79
N ILE A 256 7.13 -1.73 -17.98
CA ILE A 256 6.16 -0.91 -17.25
C ILE A 256 5.27 -0.14 -18.23
N ALA A 257 5.87 0.53 -19.22
CA ALA A 257 5.12 1.25 -20.26
C ALA A 257 4.19 0.33 -21.08
N ASP A 258 4.67 -0.85 -21.48
CA ASP A 258 3.88 -1.80 -22.27
C ASP A 258 2.66 -2.34 -21.52
N GLY A 259 2.77 -2.49 -20.19
CA GLY A 259 1.68 -2.99 -19.35
C GLY A 259 0.74 -1.92 -18.80
N GLU A 260 1.04 -0.63 -18.96
CA GLU A 260 0.23 0.48 -18.44
C GLU A 260 -1.23 0.36 -18.93
N SER A 261 -1.44 0.06 -20.21
CA SER A 261 -2.78 -0.12 -20.80
C SER A 261 -3.57 -1.33 -20.28
N LYS A 262 -2.91 -2.25 -19.57
CA LYS A 262 -3.52 -3.44 -18.97
C LYS A 262 -3.67 -3.33 -17.46
N SER A 263 -3.02 -2.34 -16.85
CA SER A 263 -3.20 -2.02 -15.44
C SER A 263 -4.63 -1.52 -15.22
N THR A 264 -5.31 -2.04 -14.20
CA THR A 264 -6.56 -1.44 -13.69
C THR A 264 -6.28 -0.40 -12.62
N VAL A 265 -5.00 -0.20 -12.30
CA VAL A 265 -4.53 0.78 -11.35
C VAL A 265 -4.10 2.03 -12.12
N GLU A 266 -4.80 3.13 -11.85
CA GLU A 266 -4.54 4.41 -12.51
C GLU A 266 -3.17 4.99 -12.10
N HIS A 267 -2.33 5.28 -13.09
CA HIS A 267 -0.97 5.82 -12.89
C HIS A 267 -0.93 7.36 -12.85
N ASN A 268 -2.01 8.04 -13.28
CA ASN A 268 -2.02 9.50 -13.51
C ASN A 268 -3.21 10.26 -12.87
N GLY A 269 -4.02 9.62 -12.02
CA GLY A 269 -5.15 10.28 -11.38
C GLY A 269 -5.95 9.37 -10.46
N HIS A 270 -6.24 9.91 -9.28
CA HIS A 270 -7.07 9.43 -8.17
C HIS A 270 -7.79 8.09 -8.34
N GLY A 271 -7.32 7.10 -7.58
CA GLY A 271 -7.99 5.81 -7.43
C GLY A 271 -9.49 5.97 -7.23
N ASP A 272 -10.25 5.08 -7.85
CA ASP A 272 -11.67 5.07 -7.66
C ASP A 272 -12.00 4.65 -6.22
N ASN A 273 -13.09 5.19 -5.68
CA ASN A 273 -13.67 4.72 -4.42
C ASN A 273 -14.31 3.33 -4.58
N ASP A 274 -13.82 2.49 -5.51
CA ASP A 274 -14.35 1.14 -5.71
C ASP A 274 -13.71 0.18 -4.69
N PRO A 275 -14.49 -0.38 -3.75
CA PRO A 275 -14.01 -1.40 -2.82
C PRO A 275 -13.64 -2.74 -3.51
N LYS A 276 -13.80 -2.87 -4.83
CA LYS A 276 -13.37 -4.02 -5.62
C LYS A 276 -11.96 -3.86 -6.20
N THR A 277 -11.48 -2.63 -6.39
CA THR A 277 -10.11 -2.34 -6.86
C THR A 277 -9.16 -2.12 -5.68
N ASN A 278 -9.68 -1.55 -4.58
CA ASN A 278 -8.99 -1.37 -3.30
C ASN A 278 -9.43 -2.46 -2.32
N GLY A 279 -8.51 -3.34 -1.91
CA GLY A 279 -8.79 -4.50 -1.07
C GLY A 279 -9.67 -4.17 0.15
N SER A 280 -10.95 -4.51 0.09
CA SER A 280 -11.88 -4.37 1.20
C SER A 280 -11.90 -5.66 2.01
N THR A 281 -11.23 -5.66 3.16
CA THR A 281 -11.61 -6.55 4.26
C THR A 281 -12.87 -5.97 4.90
N ALA A 282 -14.03 -6.32 4.35
CA ALA A 282 -15.31 -6.02 4.96
C ALA A 282 -15.44 -6.79 6.29
N LEU A 283 -15.24 -6.12 7.42
CA LEU A 283 -15.78 -6.59 8.69
C LEU A 283 -17.22 -6.08 8.83
N ALA A 284 -18.13 -7.01 9.13
CA ALA A 284 -19.53 -6.73 9.42
C ALA A 284 -19.69 -5.74 10.60
N PRO A 285 -20.76 -4.92 10.63
CA PRO A 285 -20.96 -3.96 11.70
C PRO A 285 -21.25 -4.69 13.02
N VAL A 286 -20.46 -4.38 14.04
CA VAL A 286 -20.69 -4.81 15.42
C VAL A 286 -21.92 -4.04 15.96
N PRO A 287 -22.91 -4.68 16.61
CA PRO A 287 -24.02 -3.95 17.20
C PRO A 287 -23.48 -3.14 18.39
N SER A 288 -23.67 -1.82 18.34
CA SER A 288 -23.30 -0.92 19.43
C SER A 288 -24.42 -0.87 20.46
N ASP A 289 -24.19 -1.43 21.64
CA ASP A 289 -24.99 -1.16 22.83
C ASP A 289 -24.33 -0.07 23.68
N SER A 290 -25.11 0.98 23.97
CA SER A 290 -24.98 1.96 25.08
C SER A 290 -24.00 3.15 24.92
N PRO A 291 -24.15 4.23 25.72
CA PRO A 291 -25.11 5.32 25.55
C PRO A 291 -24.42 6.69 25.32
N ALA A 292 -25.21 7.70 24.95
CA ALA A 292 -24.76 9.05 24.61
C ALA A 292 -23.91 9.73 25.71
N GLY A 293 -22.69 10.12 25.34
CA GLY A 293 -21.79 10.97 26.12
C GLY A 293 -21.01 11.89 25.19
N THR A 294 -21.30 13.19 25.27
CA THR A 294 -20.66 14.27 24.51
C THR A 294 -19.18 14.41 24.86
N GLY A 295 -18.31 14.20 23.88
CA GLY A 295 -16.87 14.48 23.97
C GLY A 295 -16.23 14.41 22.59
N LEU A 296 -16.26 15.53 21.85
CA LEU A 296 -15.59 15.63 20.56
C LEU A 296 -14.07 15.63 20.77
N ALA A 297 -13.40 14.79 19.98
CA ALA A 297 -11.97 14.58 20.00
C ALA A 297 -11.18 15.88 19.80
N ALA A 298 -10.20 16.10 20.69
CA ALA A 298 -9.17 17.10 20.53
C ALA A 298 -8.16 16.62 19.48
N THR A 299 -8.11 17.30 18.33
CA THR A 299 -6.97 17.24 17.43
C THR A 299 -6.15 18.52 17.62
N GLY A 300 -4.86 18.34 17.92
CA GLY A 300 -3.92 19.44 18.08
C GLY A 300 -3.72 20.18 16.76
N GLY A 301 -3.92 21.49 16.80
CA GLY A 301 -3.65 22.42 15.71
C GLY A 301 -3.43 23.82 16.29
N SER A 302 -2.34 24.46 15.87
CA SER A 302 -1.77 25.71 16.40
C SER A 302 -2.77 26.88 16.58
N ALA A 303 -2.47 27.76 17.54
CA ALA A 303 -3.35 28.77 18.14
C ALA A 303 -3.93 29.90 17.24
N ALA A 304 -3.84 29.82 15.91
CA ALA A 304 -4.37 30.85 15.00
C ALA A 304 -5.72 30.48 14.37
N THR A 305 -6.14 29.21 14.45
CA THR A 305 -7.36 28.72 13.77
C THR A 305 -8.69 29.04 14.48
N PRO A 306 -8.82 29.11 15.84
CA PRO A 306 -10.13 29.32 16.46
C PRO A 306 -10.66 30.75 16.29
N LEU A 307 -9.82 31.73 15.94
CA LEU A 307 -10.25 33.11 15.71
C LEU A 307 -10.94 33.33 14.36
N ILE A 308 -10.65 32.49 13.37
CA ILE A 308 -11.26 32.60 12.03
C ILE A 308 -12.64 31.92 12.00
N ALA A 309 -12.81 30.82 12.74
CA ALA A 309 -14.08 30.10 12.83
C ALA A 309 -15.19 30.89 13.58
N ILE A 310 -14.82 31.64 14.62
CA ILE A 310 -15.78 32.45 15.39
C ILE A 310 -16.17 33.73 14.62
N ALA A 311 -15.25 34.30 13.82
CA ALA A 311 -15.55 35.45 12.96
C ALA A 311 -16.53 35.09 11.82
N GLY A 312 -16.46 33.87 11.28
CA GLY A 312 -17.35 33.42 10.20
C GLY A 312 -18.82 33.27 10.62
N ALA A 313 -19.08 32.77 11.82
CA ALA A 313 -20.44 32.61 12.34
C ALA A 313 -21.11 33.95 12.71
N GLY A 314 -20.32 34.93 13.18
CA GLY A 314 -20.82 36.27 13.53
C GLY A 314 -21.28 37.09 12.31
N VAL A 315 -20.60 36.97 11.18
CA VAL A 315 -20.94 37.68 9.94
C VAL A 315 -22.25 37.16 9.31
N LEU A 316 -22.52 35.85 9.43
CA LEU A 316 -23.75 35.24 8.92
C LEU A 316 -25.00 35.63 9.75
N ALA A 317 -24.87 35.75 11.07
CA ALA A 317 -25.98 36.14 11.94
C ALA A 317 -26.35 37.64 11.78
N LEU A 318 -25.36 38.53 11.60
CA LEU A 318 -25.59 39.96 11.37
C LEU A 318 -26.19 40.23 9.98
N GLY A 319 -25.80 39.46 8.95
CA GLY A 319 -26.37 39.58 7.60
C GLY A 319 -27.87 39.25 7.55
N ALA A 320 -28.32 38.24 8.31
CA ALA A 320 -29.73 37.86 8.37
C ALA A 320 -30.60 38.94 9.06
N ALA A 321 -30.13 39.54 10.15
CA ALA A 321 -30.89 40.55 10.91
C ALA A 321 -31.15 41.84 10.10
N VAL A 322 -30.17 42.28 9.30
CA VAL A 322 -30.30 43.48 8.44
C VAL A 322 -31.31 43.25 7.30
N LEU A 323 -31.33 42.05 6.71
CA LEU A 323 -32.27 41.68 5.65
C LEU A 323 -33.73 41.66 6.14
N PHE A 324 -34.00 41.16 7.35
CA PHE A 324 -35.35 41.18 7.93
C PHE A 324 -35.81 42.58 8.34
N ALA A 325 -34.91 43.45 8.81
CA ALA A 325 -35.24 44.84 9.18
C ALA A 325 -35.60 45.71 7.95
N VAL A 326 -34.89 45.54 6.83
CA VAL A 326 -35.15 46.28 5.58
C VAL A 326 -36.45 45.80 4.90
N ALA A 327 -36.77 44.51 4.99
CA ALA A 327 -38.03 43.97 4.48
C ALA A 327 -39.25 44.49 5.26
N ARG A 328 -39.17 44.60 6.59
CA ARG A 328 -40.24 45.16 7.43
C ARG A 328 -40.50 46.65 7.20
N ARG A 329 -39.45 47.46 7.00
CA ARG A 329 -39.59 48.92 6.75
C ARG A 329 -40.28 49.25 5.43
N ARG A 330 -40.25 48.36 4.43
CA ARG A 330 -40.95 48.57 3.14
C ARG A 330 -42.43 48.18 3.17
N ALA A 331 -42.88 47.46 4.20
CA ALA A 331 -44.27 47.05 4.34
C ALA A 331 -45.15 48.09 5.06
N THR A 332 -44.55 49.10 5.71
CA THR A 332 -45.27 50.03 6.61
C THR A 332 -45.34 51.47 6.12
N THR A 333 -45.09 51.76 4.84
CA THR A 333 -45.31 53.11 4.29
C THR A 333 -46.72 53.21 3.70
N PRO A 334 -47.69 53.88 4.35
CA PRO A 334 -48.99 54.13 3.74
C PRO A 334 -48.82 55.19 2.66
N GLY A 335 -49.28 54.89 1.45
CA GLY A 335 -49.34 55.86 0.36
C GLY A 335 -50.24 57.03 0.74
N ARG A 336 -49.70 58.25 0.66
CA ARG A 336 -50.44 59.49 0.84
C ARG A 336 -51.08 59.85 -0.51
N HIS A 337 -52.39 59.65 -0.62
CA HIS A 337 -53.25 60.09 -1.73
C HIS A 337 -53.77 61.51 -1.47
N GLY A 338 -53.81 62.34 -2.53
CA GLY A 338 -54.61 63.57 -2.71
C GLY A 338 -54.16 64.78 -1.89
N LEU A 339 -54.12 66.01 -2.40
CA LEU A 339 -54.74 66.67 -3.56
C LEU A 339 -53.70 67.52 -4.32
#